data_AF-X0R8Q6-F1
#
_entry.id   AF-X0R8Q6-F1
#
_cell.length_a   1.000
_cell.length_b   1.000
_cell.length_c   1.000
_cell.angle_alpha   90.00
_cell.angle_beta   90.00
_cell.angle_gamma   90.00
#
_symmetry.space_group_name_H-M   'P 1'
#
loop_
_entity.id
_entity.type
_entity.pdbx_description
1 polymer ?
#
loop_
_entity_poly.entity_id
_entity_poly.type
_entity_poly.pdbx_seq_one_letter_code
_entity_poly.pdbx_strand_id
1 'polypeptide(L)'
;MLNYILILHLLGATVWTGGHLILTLVVLPKALSSRNIDGLMQFEQLFERVGMPALVLQIITGLWMAYQLLPNIAAWFKLDNDFSILISLKLLLLLMTVLVALHARFYRIPRLSIHTLKGFSINIILVTLFSVAFVVVGTLFRTGLN
;
A
#
# COMPACT_ATOMS: atom_id res chain seq x y z
N MET A 1 -2.45 16.42 -19.24
CA MET A 1 -2.61 14.95 -19.16
C MET A 1 -2.04 14.37 -17.87
N LEU A 2 -0.85 14.78 -17.41
CA LEU A 2 -0.27 14.35 -16.12
C LEU A 2 -1.21 14.52 -14.92
N ASN A 3 -1.97 15.63 -14.89
CA ASN A 3 -2.87 15.95 -13.77
C ASN A 3 -3.96 14.88 -13.54
N TYR A 4 -4.54 14.31 -14.60
CA TYR A 4 -5.57 13.27 -14.44
C TYR A 4 -4.97 11.95 -13.94
N ILE A 5 -3.79 11.58 -14.43
CA ILE A 5 -3.07 10.38 -13.97
C ILE A 5 -2.69 10.54 -12.50
N LEU A 6 -2.20 11.72 -12.11
CA LEU A 6 -1.88 12.04 -10.72
C LEU A 6 -3.13 11.99 -9.84
N ILE A 7 -4.26 12.54 -10.29
CA ILE A 7 -5.54 12.45 -9.54
C ILE A 7 -5.93 10.99 -9.33
N LEU A 8 -5.90 10.16 -10.37
CA LEU A 8 -6.21 8.73 -10.26
C LEU A 8 -5.24 8.00 -9.33
N HIS A 9 -3.95 8.34 -9.39
CA HIS A 9 -2.94 7.80 -8.49
C HIS A 9 -3.24 8.13 -7.03
N LEU A 10 -3.55 9.40 -6.75
CA LEU A 10 -3.85 9.87 -5.40
C LEU A 10 -5.17 9.29 -4.87
N LEU A 11 -6.18 9.11 -5.72
CA LEU A 11 -7.41 8.42 -5.34
C LEU A 11 -7.12 6.96 -4.94
N GLY A 12 -6.33 6.24 -5.73
CA GLY A 12 -5.88 4.89 -5.38
C GLY A 12 -5.10 4.85 -4.07
N ALA A 13 -4.14 5.76 -3.90
CA ALA A 13 -3.28 5.84 -2.72
C ALA A 13 -4.06 6.20 -1.45
N THR A 14 -5.04 7.10 -1.53
CA THR A 14 -5.87 7.51 -0.38
C THR A 14 -6.84 6.42 0.05
N VAL A 15 -7.47 5.71 -0.89
CA VAL A 15 -8.29 4.53 -0.58
C VAL A 15 -7.45 3.44 0.10
N TRP A 16 -6.29 3.10 -0.47
CA TRP A 16 -5.42 2.06 0.07
C TRP A 16 -4.90 2.42 1.46
N THR A 17 -4.26 3.59 1.59
CA THR A 17 -3.64 4.02 2.86
C THR A 17 -4.69 4.31 3.92
N GLY A 18 -5.80 4.97 3.55
CA GLY A 18 -6.90 5.25 4.47
C GLY A 18 -7.55 3.98 5.02
N GLY A 19 -7.81 2.99 4.15
CA GLY A 19 -8.36 1.71 4.57
C GLY A 19 -7.43 0.96 5.52
N HIS A 20 -6.12 0.93 5.25
CA HIS A 20 -5.13 0.31 6.13
C HIS A 20 -4.96 1.04 7.48
N LEU A 21 -5.07 2.38 7.49
CA LEU A 21 -5.09 3.16 8.73
C LEU A 21 -6.33 2.84 9.57
N ILE A 22 -7.52 2.80 8.96
CA ILE A 22 -8.76 2.41 9.66
C ILE A 22 -8.65 0.97 10.18
N LEU A 23 -8.14 0.05 9.36
CA LEU A 23 -7.93 -1.34 9.74
C LEU A 23 -7.03 -1.46 10.96
N THR A 24 -5.90 -0.77 10.96
CA THR A 24 -4.89 -0.87 12.04
C THR A 24 -5.26 -0.10 13.29
N LEU A 25 -5.85 1.08 13.16
CA LEU A 25 -6.10 1.99 14.30
C LEU A 25 -7.47 1.79 14.94
N VAL A 26 -8.45 1.26 14.21
CA VAL A 26 -9.84 1.13 14.68
C VAL A 26 -10.27 -0.33 14.74
N VAL A 27 -10.17 -1.06 13.64
CA VAL A 27 -10.75 -2.41 13.53
C VAL A 27 -9.90 -3.44 14.30
N LEU A 28 -8.59 -3.42 14.08
CA LEU A 28 -7.66 -4.37 14.69
C LEU A 28 -7.61 -4.29 16.23
N PRO A 29 -7.52 -3.10 16.87
CA PRO A 29 -7.50 -3.00 18.33
C PRO A 29 -8.79 -3.53 18.94
N LYS A 30 -9.95 -3.28 18.30
CA LYS A 30 -11.24 -3.82 18.72
C LYS A 30 -11.27 -5.35 18.62
N ALA A 31 -10.76 -5.93 17.54
CA ALA A 31 -10.70 -7.38 17.38
C ALA A 31 -9.79 -8.05 18.43
N LEU A 32 -8.66 -7.42 18.74
CA LEU A 32 -7.72 -7.90 19.75
C LEU A 32 -8.29 -7.83 21.18
N SER A 33 -8.94 -6.72 21.54
CA SER A 33 -9.50 -6.53 22.89
C SER A 33 -10.73 -7.41 23.13
N SER A 34 -11.62 -7.51 22.14
CA SER A 34 -12.83 -8.33 22.23
C SER A 34 -12.59 -9.81 21.98
N ARG A 35 -11.39 -10.20 21.52
CA ARG A 35 -11.06 -11.56 21.06
C ARG A 35 -12.09 -12.08 20.04
N ASN A 36 -12.65 -11.20 19.22
CA ASN A 36 -13.60 -11.52 18.18
C ASN A 36 -13.05 -11.04 16.82
N ILE A 37 -13.03 -11.93 15.83
CA ILE A 37 -12.47 -11.66 14.49
C ILE A 37 -13.52 -11.28 13.45
N ASP A 38 -14.81 -11.36 13.77
CA ASP A 38 -15.91 -11.21 12.81
C ASP A 38 -15.89 -9.82 12.17
N GLY A 39 -15.74 -8.77 12.99
CA GLY A 39 -15.62 -7.40 12.49
C GLY A 39 -14.37 -7.16 11.65
N LEU A 40 -13.27 -7.84 11.98
CA LEU A 40 -12.02 -7.78 11.21
C LEU A 40 -12.18 -8.45 9.84
N MET A 41 -12.77 -9.65 9.81
CA MET A 41 -13.04 -10.39 8.58
C MET A 41 -14.06 -9.68 7.71
N GLN A 42 -15.11 -9.11 8.29
CA GLN A 42 -16.10 -8.32 7.56
C GLN A 42 -15.48 -7.09 6.91
N PHE A 43 -14.64 -6.34 7.66
CA PHE A 43 -13.90 -5.22 7.09
C PHE A 43 -13.01 -5.67 5.94
N GLU A 44 -12.23 -6.74 6.13
CA GLU A 44 -11.31 -7.24 5.11
C GLU A 44 -12.05 -7.64 3.82
N GLN A 45 -13.12 -8.41 3.92
CA GLN A 45 -13.93 -8.84 2.76
C GLN A 45 -14.59 -7.68 2.01
N LEU A 46 -15.06 -6.65 2.72
CA LEU A 46 -15.69 -5.49 2.11
C LEU A 46 -14.65 -4.55 1.51
N PHE A 47 -13.55 -4.33 2.23
CA PHE A 47 -12.47 -3.45 1.81
C PHE A 47 -11.71 -4.03 0.62
N GLU A 48 -11.43 -5.34 0.56
CA GLU A 48 -10.70 -5.96 -0.54
C GLU A 48 -11.33 -5.63 -1.92
N ARG A 49 -12.67 -5.58 -1.98
CA ARG A 49 -13.43 -5.25 -3.20
C ARG A 49 -13.12 -3.87 -3.78
N VAL A 50 -12.67 -2.93 -2.97
CA VAL A 50 -12.34 -1.55 -3.39
C VAL A 50 -10.83 -1.29 -3.28
N GLY A 51 -10.20 -1.82 -2.23
CA GLY A 51 -8.77 -1.71 -1.95
C GLY A 51 -7.91 -2.38 -3.01
N MET A 52 -8.25 -3.58 -3.49
CA MET A 52 -7.47 -4.25 -4.54
C MET A 52 -7.54 -3.50 -5.88
N PRO A 53 -8.71 -3.08 -6.38
CA PRO A 53 -8.78 -2.19 -7.55
C PRO A 53 -8.01 -0.87 -7.36
N ALA A 54 -8.10 -0.25 -6.18
CA ALA A 54 -7.35 0.97 -5.86
C ALA A 54 -5.83 0.75 -5.89
N LEU A 55 -5.35 -0.40 -5.38
CA LEU A 55 -3.94 -0.81 -5.45
C LEU A 55 -3.48 -0.97 -6.90
N VAL A 56 -4.26 -1.67 -7.72
CA VAL A 56 -3.92 -1.85 -9.14
C VAL A 56 -3.88 -0.50 -9.86
N LEU A 57 -4.88 0.36 -9.63
CA LEU A 57 -4.92 1.70 -10.21
C LEU A 57 -3.70 2.54 -9.83
N GLN A 58 -3.31 2.57 -8.54
CA GLN A 58 -2.13 3.33 -8.11
C GLN A 58 -0.82 2.76 -8.69
N ILE A 59 -0.70 1.44 -8.86
CA ILE A 59 0.49 0.82 -9.46
C ILE A 59 0.62 1.24 -10.92
N ILE A 60 -0.45 1.09 -11.71
CA ILE A 60 -0.44 1.42 -13.15
C ILE A 60 -0.12 2.91 -13.34
N THR A 61 -0.83 3.78 -12.62
CA THR A 61 -0.62 5.24 -12.70
C THR A 61 0.76 5.65 -12.18
N GLY A 62 1.27 5.01 -11.14
CA GLY A 62 2.60 5.27 -10.57
C GLY A 62 3.73 4.87 -11.52
N LEU A 63 3.64 3.69 -12.13
CA LEU A 63 4.61 3.24 -13.16
C LEU A 63 4.57 4.14 -14.39
N TRP A 64 3.38 4.59 -14.81
CA TRP A 64 3.26 5.54 -15.90
C TRP A 64 3.95 6.87 -15.57
N MET A 65 3.69 7.46 -14.40
CA MET A 65 4.36 8.71 -14.00
C MET A 65 5.88 8.52 -13.87
N ALA A 66 6.35 7.39 -13.34
CA ALA A 66 7.77 7.06 -13.29
C ALA A 66 8.41 7.00 -14.69
N TYR A 67 7.73 6.38 -15.66
CA TYR A 67 8.19 6.34 -17.05
C TYR A 67 8.18 7.71 -17.73
N GLN A 68 7.23 8.58 -17.42
CA GLN A 68 7.25 9.96 -17.93
C GLN A 68 8.40 10.79 -17.35
N LEU A 69 8.72 10.61 -16.06
CA LEU A 69 9.81 11.31 -15.39
C LEU A 69 11.19 10.78 -15.82
N LEU A 70 11.32 9.47 -15.98
CA LEU A 70 12.57 8.81 -16.33
C LEU A 70 12.29 7.67 -17.34
N PRO A 71 12.26 7.93 -18.66
CA PRO A 71 11.86 6.93 -19.65
C PRO A 71 12.76 5.70 -19.74
N ASN A 72 14.04 5.83 -19.38
CA ASN A 72 14.95 4.69 -19.35
C ASN A 72 14.73 3.88 -18.07
N ILE A 73 14.04 2.73 -18.18
CA ILE A 73 13.73 1.83 -17.05
C ILE A 73 15.00 1.36 -16.32
N ALA A 74 16.10 1.12 -17.03
CA ALA A 74 17.36 0.72 -16.39
C ALA A 74 17.92 1.83 -15.50
N ALA A 75 17.61 3.10 -15.79
CA ALA A 75 18.02 4.23 -14.96
C ALA A 75 17.25 4.32 -13.64
N TRP A 76 16.09 3.66 -13.50
CA TRP A 76 15.31 3.67 -12.25
C TRP A 76 16.11 3.11 -11.07
N PHE A 77 17.02 2.17 -11.33
CA PHE A 77 17.81 1.45 -10.33
C PHE A 77 19.26 1.94 -10.20
N LYS A 78 19.63 3.03 -10.88
CA LYS A 78 21.01 3.56 -10.83
C LYS A 78 21.32 4.34 -9.55
N LEU A 79 20.29 4.84 -8.87
CA LEU A 79 20.41 5.63 -7.62
C LEU A 79 21.36 6.83 -7.73
N ASP A 80 21.46 7.40 -8.94
CA ASP A 80 22.38 8.47 -9.32
C ASP A 80 21.72 9.86 -9.37
N ASN A 81 20.40 9.94 -9.14
CA ASN A 81 19.64 11.18 -9.11
C ASN A 81 18.39 11.06 -8.22
N ASP A 82 17.79 12.19 -7.85
CA ASP A 82 16.63 12.23 -6.95
C ASP A 82 15.45 11.38 -7.44
N PHE A 83 15.15 11.42 -8.75
CA PHE A 83 14.06 10.63 -9.31
C PHE A 83 14.36 9.12 -9.27
N SER A 84 15.58 8.68 -9.62
CA SER A 84 15.94 7.26 -9.57
C SER A 84 15.92 6.71 -8.14
N ILE A 85 16.37 7.50 -7.15
CA ILE A 85 16.27 7.15 -5.73
C ILE A 85 14.80 6.99 -5.30
N LEU A 86 13.96 7.98 -5.55
CA LEU A 86 12.56 7.95 -5.11
C LEU A 86 11.72 6.88 -5.82
N ILE A 87 11.95 6.66 -7.12
CA ILE A 87 11.30 5.58 -7.90
C ILE A 87 11.74 4.22 -7.32
N SER A 88 13.03 3.99 -7.12
CA SER A 88 13.55 2.76 -6.52
C SER A 88 12.95 2.49 -5.14
N LEU A 89 12.85 3.51 -4.28
CA LEU A 89 12.23 3.38 -2.96
C LEU A 89 10.76 2.98 -3.05
N LYS A 90 9.97 3.59 -3.94
CA LYS A 90 8.57 3.20 -4.15
C LYS A 90 8.44 1.77 -4.69
N LEU A 91 9.31 1.35 -5.60
CA LEU A 91 9.31 -0.02 -6.13
C LEU A 91 9.69 -1.05 -5.05
N LEU A 92 10.66 -0.72 -4.20
CA LEU A 92 11.03 -1.55 -3.04
C LEU A 92 9.86 -1.66 -2.05
N LEU A 93 9.21 -0.54 -1.71
CA LEU A 93 8.01 -0.54 -0.86
C LEU A 93 6.88 -1.37 -1.48
N LEU A 94 6.71 -1.32 -2.81
CA LEU A 94 5.70 -2.11 -3.52
C LEU A 94 6.01 -3.60 -3.40
N LEU A 95 7.26 -3.99 -3.65
CA LEU A 95 7.69 -5.37 -3.52
C LEU A 95 7.45 -5.89 -2.10
N MET A 96 7.87 -5.13 -1.08
CA MET A 96 7.68 -5.51 0.33
C MET A 96 6.19 -5.62 0.70
N THR A 97 5.35 -4.72 0.20
CA THR A 97 3.90 -4.77 0.39
C THR A 97 3.29 -6.02 -0.23
N VAL A 98 3.67 -6.36 -1.46
CA VAL A 98 3.21 -7.57 -2.16
C VAL A 98 3.67 -8.82 -1.42
N LEU A 99 4.92 -8.91 -0.98
CA LEU A 99 5.42 -10.05 -0.23
C LEU A 99 4.64 -10.28 1.07
N VAL A 100 4.39 -9.23 1.85
CA VAL A 100 3.59 -9.32 3.08
C VAL A 100 2.13 -9.69 2.75
N ALA A 101 1.55 -9.10 1.71
CA ALA A 101 0.17 -9.39 1.30
C ALA A 101 -0.01 -10.84 0.84
N LEU A 102 0.90 -11.38 0.02
CA LEU A 102 0.89 -12.77 -0.42
C LEU A 102 1.07 -13.72 0.78
N HIS A 103 2.01 -13.43 1.68
CA HIS A 103 2.18 -14.19 2.91
C HIS A 103 0.90 -14.19 3.76
N ALA A 104 0.25 -13.03 3.93
CA ALA A 104 -1.00 -12.91 4.64
C ALA A 104 -2.11 -13.73 3.97
N ARG A 105 -2.30 -13.57 2.66
CA ARG A 105 -3.36 -14.21 1.86
C ARG A 105 -3.27 -15.73 1.85
N PHE A 106 -2.08 -16.28 1.68
CA PHE A 106 -1.92 -17.73 1.53
C PHE A 106 -1.65 -18.47 2.84
N TYR A 107 -1.05 -17.82 3.85
CA TYR A 107 -0.66 -18.50 5.08
C TYR A 107 -1.41 -18.04 6.33
N ARG A 108 -1.79 -16.76 6.42
CA ARG A 108 -2.41 -16.19 7.63
C ARG A 108 -3.93 -16.20 7.60
N ILE A 109 -4.54 -15.69 6.52
CA ILE A 109 -6.00 -15.62 6.36
C ILE A 109 -6.66 -17.00 6.41
N PRO A 110 -6.15 -18.04 5.72
CA PRO A 110 -6.79 -19.37 5.73
C PRO A 110 -6.75 -20.06 7.09
N ARG A 111 -5.86 -19.62 7.99
CA ARG A 111 -5.68 -20.16 9.35
C ARG A 111 -6.11 -19.15 10.42
N LEU A 112 -6.85 -18.11 10.03
CA LEU A 112 -7.19 -17.02 10.93
C LEU A 112 -8.19 -17.50 11.98
N SER A 113 -7.77 -17.39 13.23
CA SER A 113 -8.57 -17.66 14.42
C SER A 113 -8.12 -16.71 15.53
N ILE A 114 -8.82 -16.73 16.65
CA ILE A 114 -8.44 -15.94 17.84
C ILE A 114 -6.99 -16.26 18.26
N HIS A 115 -6.55 -17.52 18.13
CA HIS A 115 -5.21 -17.95 18.51
C HIS A 115 -4.10 -17.47 17.55
N THR A 116 -4.43 -17.28 16.26
CA THR A 116 -3.46 -16.85 15.24
C THR A 116 -3.54 -15.35 14.92
N LEU A 117 -4.51 -14.64 15.51
CA LEU A 117 -4.79 -13.22 15.31
C LEU A 117 -3.56 -12.33 15.50
N LYS A 118 -2.74 -12.60 16.54
CA LYS A 118 -1.54 -11.79 16.81
C LYS A 118 -0.57 -11.75 15.63
N GLY A 119 -0.31 -12.87 14.97
CA GLY A 119 0.59 -12.84 13.82
C GLY A 119 -0.09 -12.33 12.53
N PHE A 120 -1.41 -12.39 12.41
CA PHE A 120 -2.11 -11.65 11.34
C PHE A 120 -2.03 -10.13 11.55
N SER A 121 -2.08 -9.69 12.81
CA SER A 121 -1.91 -8.29 13.22
C SER A 121 -0.58 -7.71 12.73
N ILE A 122 0.51 -8.49 12.80
CA ILE A 122 1.83 -8.09 12.29
C ILE A 122 1.77 -7.76 10.80
N ASN A 123 1.07 -8.56 9.99
CA ASN A 123 0.94 -8.33 8.55
C ASN A 123 0.15 -7.04 8.29
N ILE A 124 -0.95 -6.82 9.01
CA ILE A 124 -1.75 -5.59 8.93
C ILE A 124 -0.90 -4.35 9.26
N ILE A 125 -0.15 -4.39 10.36
CA ILE A 125 0.70 -3.28 10.79
C ILE A 125 1.80 -3.01 9.76
N LEU A 126 2.48 -4.05 9.26
CA LEU A 126 3.53 -3.90 8.25
C LEU A 126 3.00 -3.26 6.96
N VAL A 127 1.87 -3.74 6.42
CA VAL A 127 1.28 -3.14 5.21
C VAL A 127 0.87 -1.69 5.47
N THR A 128 0.38 -1.38 6.66
CA THR A 128 0.01 0.01 7.03
C THR A 128 1.24 0.92 7.10
N LEU A 129 2.33 0.46 7.71
CA LEU A 129 3.60 1.19 7.74
C LEU A 129 4.14 1.44 6.33
N PHE A 130 4.11 0.44 5.45
CA PHE A 130 4.52 0.62 4.06
C PHE A 130 3.60 1.59 3.31
N SER A 131 2.30 1.55 3.55
CA SER A 131 1.33 2.47 2.96
C SER A 131 1.59 3.92 3.37
N VAL A 132 1.90 4.16 4.66
CA VAL A 132 2.30 5.50 5.14
C VAL A 132 3.66 5.90 4.55
N ALA A 133 4.63 4.98 4.48
CA ALA A 133 5.91 5.26 3.84
C ALA A 133 5.75 5.64 2.35
N PHE A 134 4.82 5.02 1.63
CA PHE A 134 4.48 5.39 0.26
C PHE A 134 4.01 6.84 0.14
N VAL A 135 3.19 7.30 1.08
CA VAL A 135 2.72 8.69 1.15
C VAL A 135 3.90 9.61 1.40
N VAL A 136 4.73 9.33 2.41
CA VAL A 136 5.92 10.14 2.75
C VAL A 136 6.88 10.23 1.57
N VAL A 137 7.25 9.11 0.95
CA VAL A 137 8.11 9.12 -0.26
C VAL A 137 7.42 9.83 -1.42
N GLY A 138 6.09 9.75 -1.51
CA GLY A 138 5.29 10.45 -2.50
C GLY A 138 5.39 11.97 -2.38
N THR A 139 5.42 12.53 -1.18
CA THR A 139 5.52 13.99 -0.97
C THR A 139 6.89 14.56 -1.35
N LEU A 140 7.91 13.71 -1.45
CA LEU A 140 9.26 14.11 -1.85
C LEU A 140 9.39 14.32 -3.37
N PHE A 141 8.45 13.80 -4.17
CA PHE A 141 8.41 14.12 -5.59
C PHE A 141 7.99 15.58 -5.77
N ARG A 142 8.92 16.42 -6.23
CA ARG A 142 8.63 17.80 -6.63
C ARG A 142 7.94 17.76 -8.00
N THR A 143 6.61 17.82 -8.03
CA THR A 143 5.83 17.78 -9.28
C THR A 143 5.83 19.10 -10.07
N GLY A 144 6.61 20.09 -9.64
CA GLY A 144 6.82 21.33 -10.42
C GLY A 144 5.59 22.22 -10.56
N LEU A 145 4.65 22.20 -9.60
CA LEU A 145 3.69 23.30 -9.44
C LEU A 145 4.42 24.53 -8.87
N ASN A 146 5.27 25.14 -9.70
CA ASN A 146 5.78 26.50 -9.57
C ASN A 146 5.57 27.21 -10.90
#